data_AF-A0A5P2AXC3-F1
#
_entry.id   AF-A0A5P2AXC3-F1
#
_cell.length_a   1.000
_cell.length_b   1.000
_cell.length_c   1.000
_cell.angle_alpha   90.00
_cell.angle_beta   90.00
_cell.angle_gamma   90.00
#
_symmetry.space_group_name_H-M   'P 1'
#
loop_
_entity.id
_entity.type
_entity.pdbx_description
1 polymer ?
#
loop_
_entity_poly.entity_id
_entity_poly.type
_entity_poly.pdbx_seq_one_letter_code
_entity_poly.pdbx_strand_id
1 'polypeptide(L)'
;MKISTGYESIGDTAGKRNGSTTSSRLTYAMTTTKSKATTWSSELGGSASWGVATVEAKMGRDVTDTTDKGVTVKNWMDVPGGKWGYTTPKIERTKYVIQRWQDTANCGARFLGNDGTLGGITAFPFFAECVASRACTPTP
;
A
#
# COMPACT_ATOMS: atom_id res chain seq x y z
N MET A 1 -15.35 4.22 12.62
CA MET A 1 -14.48 4.33 11.42
C MET A 1 -14.36 2.96 10.81
N LYS A 2 -14.65 2.79 9.52
CA LYS A 2 -14.47 1.50 8.82
C LYS A 2 -13.14 1.53 8.06
N ILE A 3 -12.39 0.43 8.15
CA ILE A 3 -11.04 0.31 7.59
C ILE A 3 -10.98 -0.92 6.70
N SER A 4 -10.43 -0.78 5.48
CA SER A 4 -10.11 -1.92 4.61
C SER A 4 -8.82 -1.66 3.84
N THR A 5 -7.92 -2.63 3.81
CA THR A 5 -6.60 -2.50 3.17
C THR A 5 -6.55 -3.32 1.89
N GLY A 6 -5.91 -2.76 0.87
CA GLY A 6 -5.62 -3.42 -0.40
C GLY A 6 -4.21 -3.10 -0.88
N TYR A 7 -3.74 -3.90 -1.83
CA TYR A 7 -2.37 -3.80 -2.34
C TYR A 7 -2.39 -3.61 -3.85
N GLU A 8 -1.59 -2.67 -4.35
CA GLU A 8 -1.54 -2.35 -5.77
C GLU A 8 -0.08 -2.36 -6.26
N SER A 9 0.16 -2.91 -7.45
CA SER A 9 1.50 -2.87 -8.06
C SER A 9 1.80 -1.49 -8.65
N ILE A 10 3.00 -1.00 -8.39
CA ILE A 10 3.54 0.29 -8.86
C ILE A 10 4.63 0.15 -9.92
N GLY A 11 5.01 -1.08 -10.24
CA GLY A 11 5.99 -1.42 -11.27
C GLY A 11 5.85 -2.87 -11.70
N ASP A 12 6.69 -3.27 -12.64
CA ASP A 12 6.68 -4.63 -13.17
C ASP A 12 7.31 -5.63 -12.19
N THR A 13 6.96 -6.90 -12.34
CA THR A 13 7.59 -7.98 -11.57
C THR A 13 8.93 -8.32 -12.19
N ALA A 14 10.00 -8.26 -11.40
CA ALA A 14 11.30 -8.76 -11.80
C ALA A 14 11.51 -10.17 -11.27
N GLY A 15 12.09 -11.05 -12.08
CA GLY A 15 12.34 -12.44 -11.73
C GLY A 15 13.72 -12.90 -12.17
N LYS A 16 14.44 -13.63 -11.31
CA LYS A 16 15.76 -14.19 -11.61
C LYS A 16 15.87 -15.60 -11.05
N ARG A 17 16.47 -16.49 -11.83
CA ARG A 17 16.82 -17.85 -11.37
C ARG A 17 18.17 -17.83 -10.69
N ASN A 18 18.26 -18.46 -9.53
CA ASN A 18 19.55 -18.87 -9.02
C ASN A 18 19.98 -20.17 -9.73
N GLY A 19 20.95 -20.04 -10.64
CA GLY A 19 21.53 -21.17 -11.37
C GLY A 19 22.53 -22.00 -10.56
N SER A 20 22.93 -21.54 -9.37
CA SER A 20 23.84 -22.26 -8.47
C SER A 20 23.13 -23.44 -7.80
N THR A 21 23.92 -24.36 -7.24
CA THR A 21 23.47 -25.40 -6.30
C THR A 21 23.30 -24.87 -4.87
N THR A 22 23.85 -23.71 -4.56
CA THR A 22 23.80 -23.05 -3.24
C THR A 22 22.89 -21.82 -3.26
N SER A 23 22.45 -21.36 -2.09
CA SER A 23 21.70 -20.10 -1.96
C SER A 23 22.54 -18.91 -2.41
N SER A 24 21.90 -17.92 -3.03
CA SER A 24 22.55 -16.72 -3.52
C SER A 24 21.64 -15.51 -3.36
N ARG A 25 22.23 -14.37 -3.02
CA ARG A 25 21.55 -13.09 -2.92
C ARG A 25 21.36 -12.48 -4.30
N LEU A 26 20.13 -12.47 -4.78
CA LEU A 26 19.78 -11.89 -6.08
C LEU A 26 19.34 -10.43 -5.89
N THR A 27 19.99 -9.51 -6.61
CA THR A 27 19.63 -8.09 -6.63
C THR A 27 18.72 -7.76 -7.81
N TYR A 28 17.66 -7.01 -7.55
CA TYR A 28 16.65 -6.59 -8.51
C TYR A 28 16.62 -5.07 -8.58
N ALA A 29 16.63 -4.53 -9.78
CA ALA A 29 16.33 -3.13 -10.05
C ALA A 29 15.03 -3.10 -10.84
N MET A 30 14.04 -2.39 -10.33
CA MET A 30 12.72 -2.22 -10.93
C MET A 30 12.44 -0.73 -11.06
N THR A 31 11.69 -0.34 -12.08
CA THR A 31 11.27 1.05 -12.27
C THR A 31 9.79 1.18 -11.94
N THR A 32 9.41 2.19 -11.16
CA THR A 32 7.99 2.48 -10.94
C THR A 32 7.36 2.93 -12.26
N THR A 33 6.30 2.27 -12.69
CA THR A 33 5.62 2.55 -13.98
C THR A 33 4.34 3.35 -13.80
N LYS A 34 3.84 3.46 -12.56
CA LYS A 34 2.59 4.14 -12.22
C LYS A 34 2.82 5.12 -11.07
N SER A 35 2.32 6.34 -11.21
CA SER A 35 2.11 7.24 -10.09
C SER A 35 0.81 6.88 -9.38
N LYS A 36 0.78 7.05 -8.07
CA LYS A 36 -0.39 6.82 -7.22
C LYS A 36 -0.55 8.01 -6.31
N ALA A 37 -1.79 8.40 -6.05
CA ALA A 37 -2.11 9.46 -5.11
C ALA A 37 -3.06 8.92 -4.03
N THR A 38 -3.00 9.52 -2.85
CA THR A 38 -4.07 9.41 -1.87
C THR A 38 -5.35 10.02 -2.44
N THR A 39 -6.46 9.32 -2.27
CA THR A 39 -7.75 9.71 -2.83
C THR A 39 -8.70 10.17 -1.75
N TRP A 40 -9.43 11.26 -1.98
CA TRP A 40 -10.48 11.72 -1.09
C TRP A 40 -11.81 11.76 -1.85
N SER A 41 -12.85 11.20 -1.25
CA SER A 41 -14.22 11.29 -1.72
C SER A 41 -15.08 11.82 -0.58
N SER A 42 -15.62 13.01 -0.76
CA SER A 42 -16.47 13.67 0.23
C SER A 42 -17.94 13.41 -0.07
N GLU A 43 -18.71 13.05 0.96
CA GLU A 43 -20.18 12.94 0.87
C GLU A 43 -20.88 14.10 1.59
N LEU A 44 -20.30 14.62 2.68
CA LEU A 44 -20.91 15.67 3.52
C LEU A 44 -19.99 16.89 3.77
N GLY A 45 -18.82 16.96 3.12
CA GLY A 45 -17.85 18.06 3.24
C GLY A 45 -16.41 17.62 3.55
N GLY A 46 -15.51 18.60 3.76
CA GLY A 46 -14.10 18.37 4.09
C GLY A 46 -13.15 18.25 2.89
N SER A 47 -11.92 18.72 3.05
CA SER A 47 -10.83 18.62 2.07
C SER A 47 -10.03 17.33 2.25
N ALA A 48 -9.24 16.96 1.22
CA ALA A 48 -8.31 15.83 1.31
C ALA A 48 -7.30 16.00 2.47
N SER A 49 -6.77 17.22 2.67
CA SER A 49 -5.86 17.54 3.77
C SER A 49 -6.48 17.35 5.15
N TRP A 50 -7.75 17.73 5.33
CA TRP A 50 -8.48 17.47 6.57
C TRP A 50 -8.68 15.97 6.82
N GLY A 51 -9.00 15.21 5.77
CA GLY A 51 -9.15 13.76 5.85
C GLY A 51 -7.84 13.06 6.25
N VAL A 52 -6.73 13.43 5.61
CA VAL A 52 -5.37 12.95 5.96
C VAL A 52 -5.03 13.25 7.41
N ALA A 53 -5.13 14.52 7.82
CA ALA A 53 -4.82 14.93 9.19
C ALA A 53 -5.68 14.20 10.23
N THR A 54 -6.96 13.96 9.92
CA THR A 54 -7.85 13.19 10.81
C THR A 54 -7.40 11.74 10.95
N VAL A 55 -6.97 11.11 9.86
CA VAL A 55 -6.45 9.73 9.89
C VAL A 55 -5.13 9.67 10.64
N GLU A 56 -4.18 10.55 10.34
CA GLU A 56 -2.89 10.61 11.03
C GLU A 56 -3.06 10.82 12.54
N ALA A 57 -3.88 11.80 12.93
CA ALA A 57 -4.09 12.11 14.34
C ALA A 57 -4.86 11.02 15.11
N LYS A 58 -5.87 10.39 14.49
CA LYS A 58 -6.72 9.40 15.19
C LYS A 58 -6.21 7.96 15.10
N MET A 59 -5.49 7.63 14.03
CA MET A 59 -5.01 6.26 13.78
C MET A 59 -3.51 6.11 13.97
N GLY A 60 -2.75 7.21 14.08
CA GLY A 60 -1.29 7.17 14.20
C GLY A 60 -0.63 6.56 12.96
N ARG A 61 -1.18 6.83 11.77
CA ARG A 61 -0.72 6.27 10.50
C ARG A 61 -0.32 7.40 9.56
N ASP A 62 0.94 7.42 9.14
CA ASP A 62 1.43 8.35 8.12
C ASP A 62 0.78 8.02 6.77
N VAL A 63 0.25 9.05 6.09
CA VAL A 63 -0.38 8.89 4.78
C VAL A 63 0.48 9.58 3.72
N THR A 64 0.97 8.79 2.77
CA THR A 64 1.71 9.35 1.63
C THR A 64 0.76 10.01 0.64
N ASP A 65 0.98 11.29 0.32
CA ASP A 65 0.12 12.03 -0.61
C ASP A 65 0.23 11.51 -2.05
N THR A 66 1.44 11.36 -2.56
CA THR A 66 1.68 10.91 -3.94
C THR A 66 2.95 10.05 -4.05
N THR A 67 2.98 9.21 -5.08
CA THR A 67 4.14 8.39 -5.43
C THR A 67 4.60 8.71 -6.85
N ASP A 68 5.91 8.78 -7.04
CA ASP A 68 6.49 9.12 -8.34
C ASP A 68 6.59 7.93 -9.30
N LYS A 69 6.40 8.22 -10.58
CA LYS A 69 6.68 7.32 -11.70
C LYS A 69 8.12 7.52 -12.19
N GLY A 70 8.73 6.45 -12.70
CA GLY A 70 10.08 6.48 -13.28
C GLY A 70 11.19 6.32 -12.24
N VAL A 71 10.85 6.15 -10.97
CA VAL A 71 11.82 5.97 -9.89
C VAL A 71 12.36 4.54 -9.94
N THR A 72 13.68 4.41 -9.96
CA THR A 72 14.33 3.10 -9.85
C THR A 72 14.40 2.69 -8.39
N VAL A 73 13.73 1.59 -8.06
CA VAL A 73 13.75 0.97 -6.74
C VAL A 73 14.58 -0.31 -6.80
N LYS A 74 15.41 -0.52 -5.78
CA LYS A 74 16.27 -1.70 -5.68
C LYS A 74 15.80 -2.57 -4.53
N ASN A 75 15.75 -3.87 -4.78
CA ASN A 75 15.49 -4.89 -3.77
C ASN A 75 16.52 -6.02 -3.90
N TRP A 76 16.68 -6.80 -2.85
CA TRP A 76 17.49 -8.01 -2.88
C TRP A 76 16.79 -9.09 -2.05
N MET A 77 16.94 -10.34 -2.48
CA MET A 77 16.40 -11.49 -1.75
C MET A 77 17.35 -12.68 -1.89
N ASP A 78 17.39 -13.52 -0.86
CA ASP A 78 18.14 -14.77 -0.90
C ASP A 78 17.29 -15.85 -1.58
N VAL A 79 17.82 -16.40 -2.67
CA VAL A 79 17.14 -17.41 -3.49
C VAL A 79 17.91 -18.72 -3.39
N PRO A 80 17.30 -19.83 -2.96
CA PRO A 80 17.96 -21.13 -2.93
C PRO A 80 18.42 -21.61 -4.30
N GLY A 81 19.42 -22.48 -4.33
CA GLY A 81 19.96 -23.06 -5.55
C GLY A 81 18.88 -23.73 -6.42
N GLY A 82 18.94 -23.46 -7.72
CA GLY A 82 17.99 -23.99 -8.71
C GLY A 82 16.59 -23.36 -8.69
N LYS A 83 16.28 -22.44 -7.76
CA LYS A 83 14.98 -21.79 -7.62
C LYS A 83 14.94 -20.44 -8.34
N TRP A 84 13.72 -19.92 -8.51
CA TRP A 84 13.44 -18.58 -9.00
C TRP A 84 13.02 -17.69 -7.84
N GLY A 85 13.57 -16.48 -7.77
CA GLY A 85 13.05 -15.39 -6.96
C GLY A 85 12.33 -14.40 -7.84
N TYR A 86 11.14 -13.97 -7.41
CA TYR A 86 10.34 -12.95 -8.04
C TYR A 86 10.04 -11.85 -7.04
N THR A 87 10.12 -10.60 -7.47
CA THR A 87 9.82 -9.42 -6.66
C THR A 87 8.97 -8.44 -7.47
N THR A 88 7.98 -7.84 -6.81
CA THR A 88 7.13 -6.80 -7.40
C THR A 88 7.05 -5.61 -6.44
N PRO A 89 7.31 -4.38 -6.89
CA PRO A 89 7.11 -3.21 -6.06
C PRO A 89 5.62 -2.88 -5.97
N LYS A 90 5.11 -2.66 -4.76
CA LYS A 90 3.70 -2.41 -4.46
C LYS A 90 3.52 -1.23 -3.49
N ILE A 91 2.28 -0.73 -3.45
CA ILE A 91 1.75 0.16 -2.40
C ILE A 91 0.73 -0.58 -1.56
N GLU A 92 0.67 -0.22 -0.28
CA GLU A 92 -0.49 -0.51 0.56
C GLU A 92 -1.42 0.69 0.51
N ARG A 93 -2.68 0.45 0.15
CA ARG A 93 -3.74 1.46 0.20
C ARG A 93 -4.76 1.05 1.25
N THR A 94 -4.90 1.88 2.26
CA THR A 94 -5.91 1.70 3.31
C THR A 94 -7.05 2.68 3.07
N LYS A 95 -8.27 2.13 2.95
CA LYS A 95 -9.51 2.88 2.85
C LYS A 95 -10.03 3.16 4.25
N TYR A 96 -10.21 4.43 4.57
CA TYR A 96 -10.75 4.95 5.80
C TYR A 96 -12.09 5.62 5.53
N VAL A 97 -13.16 5.13 6.15
CA VAL A 97 -14.46 5.80 6.13
C VAL A 97 -14.60 6.64 7.40
N ILE A 98 -14.57 7.96 7.23
CA ILE A 98 -14.73 8.93 8.31
C ILE A 98 -16.22 9.10 8.55
N GLN A 99 -16.65 8.75 9.76
CA GLN A 99 -18.05 8.73 10.16
C GLN A 99 -18.35 9.92 11.06
N ARG A 100 -19.47 10.59 10.81
CA ARG A 100 -19.98 11.67 11.64
C ARG A 100 -20.91 11.12 12.70
N TRP A 101 -20.60 11.46 13.95
CA TRP A 101 -21.40 11.11 15.12
C TRP A 101 -21.72 12.40 15.88
N GLN A 102 -22.90 12.43 16.50
CA GLN A 102 -23.34 13.51 17.38
C GLN A 102 -23.76 12.91 18.71
N ASP A 103 -23.34 13.55 19.80
CA ASP A 103 -23.84 13.23 21.12
C ASP A 103 -25.25 13.80 21.29
N THR A 104 -26.15 12.96 21.76
CA THR A 104 -27.53 13.33 22.08
C THR A 104 -27.61 13.90 23.49
N ALA A 105 -28.72 14.58 23.80
CA ALA A 105 -28.98 15.13 25.13
C ALA A 105 -28.95 14.07 26.26
N ASN A 106 -29.08 12.78 25.91
CA ASN A 106 -29.01 11.65 26.85
C ASN A 106 -27.63 10.97 26.87
N CYS A 107 -26.55 11.66 26.44
CA CYS A 107 -25.19 11.11 26.34
C CYS A 107 -25.05 9.86 25.44
N GLY A 108 -26.02 9.63 24.54
CA GLY A 108 -25.97 8.55 23.56
C GLY A 108 -25.40 9.02 22.22
N ALA A 109 -24.64 8.18 21.54
CA ALA A 109 -24.08 8.47 20.22
C ALA A 109 -25.11 8.26 19.11
N ARG A 110 -25.32 9.27 18.27
CA ARG A 110 -26.16 9.20 17.05
C ARG A 110 -25.30 9.28 15.80
N PHE A 111 -25.43 8.29 14.91
CA PHE A 111 -24.79 8.33 13.60
C PHE A 111 -25.51 9.32 12.68
N LEU A 112 -24.75 10.22 12.05
CA LEU A 112 -25.28 11.25 11.14
C LEU A 112 -24.95 11.01 9.67
N GLY A 113 -24.01 10.10 9.37
CA GLY A 113 -23.56 9.82 8.00
C GLY A 113 -22.04 9.70 7.89
N ASN A 114 -21.52 9.56 6.68
CA ASN A 114 -20.09 9.57 6.42
C ASN A 114 -19.66 10.98 5.98
N ASP A 115 -18.66 11.55 6.64
CA ASP A 115 -18.08 12.83 6.19
C ASP A 115 -17.32 12.64 4.88
N GLY A 116 -16.64 11.50 4.74
CA GLY A 116 -15.99 11.10 3.51
C GLY A 116 -15.20 9.81 3.64
N THR A 117 -14.57 9.45 2.53
CA THR A 117 -13.72 8.29 2.40
C THR A 117 -12.33 8.72 1.94
N LEU A 118 -11.31 8.39 2.73
CA LEU A 118 -9.90 8.54 2.36
C LEU A 118 -9.34 7.18 1.90
N GLY A 119 -8.75 7.11 0.72
CA GLY A 119 -7.92 5.99 0.28
C GLY A 119 -6.46 6.38 0.43
N GLY A 120 -5.92 6.27 1.64
CA GLY A 120 -4.56 6.67 1.98
C GLY A 120 -3.52 5.64 1.57
N ILE A 121 -2.37 6.09 1.07
CA ILE A 121 -1.21 5.22 0.85
C ILE A 121 -0.47 5.11 2.19
N THR A 122 -0.50 3.92 2.80
CA THR A 122 0.02 3.69 4.16
C THR A 122 1.39 3.02 4.18
N ALA A 123 1.83 2.46 3.05
CA ALA A 123 3.19 1.96 2.86
C ALA A 123 3.62 2.10 1.39
N PHE A 124 4.82 2.67 1.16
CA PHE A 124 5.39 2.85 -0.18
C PHE A 124 6.91 3.09 -0.16
N PRO A 125 7.67 2.54 -1.13
CA PRO A 125 7.38 1.28 -1.82
C PRO A 125 7.65 0.10 -0.87
N PHE A 126 6.85 -0.96 -0.95
CA PHE A 126 7.23 -2.26 -0.37
C PHE A 126 7.37 -3.30 -1.46
N PHE A 127 8.14 -4.35 -1.20
CA PHE A 127 8.40 -5.42 -2.14
C PHE A 127 7.63 -6.67 -1.73
N ALA A 128 6.72 -7.11 -2.60
CA ALA A 128 6.16 -8.45 -2.50
C ALA A 128 7.13 -9.43 -3.15
N GLU A 129 7.42 -10.53 -2.48
CA GLU A 129 8.43 -11.51 -2.90
C GLU A 129 7.82 -12.91 -3.00
N CYS A 130 8.36 -13.72 -3.91
CA CYS A 130 8.04 -15.15 -3.97
C CYS A 130 9.26 -15.95 -4.45
N VAL A 131 9.47 -17.10 -3.81
CA VAL A 131 10.50 -18.08 -4.22
C VAL A 131 9.83 -19.37 -4.62
N ALA A 132 10.09 -19.86 -5.83
CA ALA A 132 9.48 -21.08 -6.32
C ALA A 132 10.39 -21.87 -7.28
N SER A 133 10.05 -23.15 -7.47
CA SER A 133 10.71 -24.01 -8.48
C SER A 133 10.29 -23.67 -9.91
N ARG A 134 9.22 -22.89 -10.09
CA ARG A 134 8.61 -22.45 -11.36
C ARG A 134 8.21 -20.98 -11.23
N ALA A 135 7.63 -20.42 -12.29
CA ALA A 135 7.06 -19.07 -12.23
C ALA A 135 6.04 -18.96 -11.09
N CYS A 136 6.16 -17.90 -10.29
CA CYS A 136 5.17 -17.53 -9.29
C CYS A 136 4.91 -16.03 -9.31
N THR A 137 3.74 -15.65 -8.81
CA THR A 137 3.30 -14.26 -8.72
C THR A 137 3.47 -13.78 -7.29
N PRO A 138 4.30 -12.75 -7.04
CA PRO A 138 4.47 -12.23 -5.69
C PRO A 138 3.14 -11.69 -5.13
N THR A 139 2.71 -12.25 -4.00
CA THR A 139 1.57 -11.78 -3.22
C THR A 139 2.04 -10.93 -2.05
N PRO A 140 1.24 -9.94 -1.62
CA PRO A 140 1.47 -9.23 -0.36
C PRO A 140 1.41 -10.19 0.83
#